data_AF-A0A376FL67-F1
#
_entry.id   AF-A0A376FL67-F1
#
_cell.length_a   1.000
_cell.length_b   1.000
_cell.length_c   1.000
_cell.angle_alpha   90.00
_cell.angle_beta   90.00
_cell.angle_gamma   90.00
#
_symmetry.space_group_name_H-M   'P 1'
#
loop_
_entity.id
_entity.type
_entity.pdbx_description
1 polymer ?
#
loop_
_entity_poly.entity_id
_entity_poly.type
_entity_poly.pdbx_seq_one_letter_code
_entity_poly.pdbx_strand_id
1 'polypeptide(L)'
;MAGSAQSIGAFSNGCIVGAQELPLQSDTYQVMRTDQRRYFGHPDLVLFIQRLGNQVHNLGLGTMLIGDMGMPAGGRFNGGHASHQTGLDVDIFLQLPKARWTSAQTAETACAGSGGERR
;
A
#
# COMPACT_ATOMS: atom_id res chain seq x y z
N MET A 1 0.37 -17.71 6.35
CA MET A 1 -0.21 -19.07 6.40
C MET A 1 -0.21 -19.63 4.99
N ALA A 2 0.33 -20.82 4.78
CA ALA A 2 0.28 -21.47 3.47
C ALA A 2 -1.16 -21.93 3.19
N GLY A 3 -1.67 -21.65 2.00
CA GLY A 3 -3.05 -21.94 1.60
C GLY A 3 -3.45 -21.12 0.38
N SER A 4 -4.58 -21.45 -0.23
CA SER A 4 -5.18 -20.61 -1.27
C SER A 4 -5.55 -19.23 -0.70
N ALA A 5 -5.42 -18.19 -1.52
CA ALA A 5 -5.80 -16.85 -1.12
C ALA A 5 -7.31 -16.80 -0.81
N GLN A 6 -7.67 -16.43 0.41
CA GLN A 6 -9.06 -16.33 0.86
C GLN A 6 -9.20 -15.16 1.84
N SER A 7 -10.00 -14.16 1.46
CA SER A 7 -10.45 -13.09 2.33
C SER A 7 -11.62 -13.59 3.18
N ILE A 8 -11.50 -13.50 4.51
CA ILE A 8 -12.45 -14.09 5.46
C ILE A 8 -13.06 -13.00 6.32
N GLY A 9 -14.39 -12.94 6.37
CA GLY A 9 -15.13 -11.95 7.17
C GLY A 9 -15.31 -10.62 6.45
N ALA A 10 -15.53 -9.56 7.23
CA ALA A 10 -15.76 -8.20 6.72
C ALA A 10 -14.48 -7.36 6.76
N PHE A 11 -14.41 -6.27 5.99
CA PHE A 11 -13.24 -5.39 5.87
C PHE A 11 -12.65 -4.94 7.22
N SER A 12 -13.52 -4.70 8.22
CA SER A 12 -13.14 -4.22 9.57
C SER A 12 -13.32 -5.27 10.67
N ASN A 13 -13.54 -6.53 10.32
CA ASN A 13 -13.57 -7.65 11.26
C ASN A 13 -13.35 -8.96 10.49
N GLY A 14 -12.09 -9.22 10.14
CA GLY A 14 -11.74 -10.32 9.24
C GLY A 14 -10.26 -10.66 9.25
N CYS A 15 -9.88 -11.59 8.38
CA CYS A 15 -8.49 -11.99 8.15
C CYS A 15 -8.29 -12.43 6.70
N ILE A 16 -7.06 -12.78 6.34
CA ILE A 16 -6.73 -13.36 5.05
C ILE A 16 -5.78 -14.56 5.22
N VAL A 17 -6.11 -15.66 4.51
CA VAL A 17 -5.21 -16.79 4.30
C VAL A 17 -4.59 -16.65 2.90
N GLY A 18 -3.34 -17.09 2.72
CA GLY A 18 -2.68 -17.05 1.41
C GLY A 18 -2.44 -15.64 0.86
N ALA A 19 -2.28 -14.64 1.74
CA ALA A 19 -1.96 -13.27 1.34
C ALA A 19 -0.63 -13.22 0.56
N GLN A 20 -0.60 -12.38 -0.48
CA GLN A 20 0.58 -12.12 -1.27
C GLN A 20 1.21 -10.79 -0.86
N GLU A 21 2.53 -10.72 -0.93
CA GLU A 21 3.26 -9.46 -0.80
C GLU A 21 3.18 -8.67 -2.10
N LEU A 22 2.99 -7.36 -1.99
CA LEU A 22 3.23 -6.45 -3.10
C LEU A 22 4.74 -6.34 -3.33
N PRO A 23 5.25 -6.53 -4.57
CA PRO A 23 6.66 -6.36 -4.87
C PRO A 23 7.16 -4.96 -4.46
N LEU A 24 8.21 -4.90 -3.63
CA LEU A 24 8.74 -3.61 -3.14
C LEU A 24 9.48 -2.83 -4.25
N GLN A 25 9.89 -3.52 -5.31
CA GLN A 25 10.60 -2.98 -6.45
C GLN A 25 9.67 -3.01 -7.67
N SER A 26 9.34 -1.82 -8.16
CA SER A 26 8.47 -1.61 -9.31
C SER A 26 8.82 -0.29 -9.97
N ASP A 27 8.79 -0.25 -11.30
CA ASP A 27 9.00 0.98 -12.06
C ASP A 27 7.82 1.95 -11.95
N THR A 28 6.63 1.45 -11.61
CA THR A 28 5.37 2.22 -11.70
C THR A 28 4.83 2.69 -10.35
N TYR A 29 5.34 2.15 -9.25
CA TYR A 29 4.99 2.59 -7.90
C TYR A 29 6.15 2.46 -6.91
N GLN A 30 5.98 3.07 -5.73
CA GLN A 30 6.83 2.92 -4.55
C GLN A 30 5.99 2.58 -3.33
N VAL A 31 6.48 1.68 -2.49
CA VAL A 31 5.82 1.28 -1.24
C VAL A 31 6.36 2.13 -0.10
N MET A 32 5.45 2.76 0.63
CA MET A 32 5.74 3.58 1.79
C MET A 32 5.84 2.71 3.04
N ARG A 33 6.62 3.16 4.04
CA ARG A 33 6.60 2.61 5.42
C ARG A 33 6.73 1.08 5.47
N THR A 34 7.66 0.53 4.68
CA THR A 34 7.86 -0.92 4.56
C THR A 34 8.29 -1.59 5.86
N ASP A 35 8.84 -0.82 6.81
CA ASP A 35 9.16 -1.24 8.17
C ASP A 35 7.95 -1.78 8.94
N GLN A 36 6.74 -1.29 8.64
CA GLN A 36 5.50 -1.73 9.30
C GLN A 36 4.94 -3.04 8.77
N ARG A 37 5.49 -3.57 7.66
CA ARG A 37 5.05 -4.84 7.06
C ARG A 37 3.54 -4.87 6.77
N ARG A 38 3.00 -3.76 6.28
CA ARG A 38 1.59 -3.60 5.88
C ARG A 38 1.40 -3.62 4.35
N TYR A 39 2.22 -4.35 3.61
CA TYR A 39 2.17 -4.44 2.14
C TYR A 39 1.69 -5.81 1.64
N PHE A 40 0.82 -6.46 2.40
CA PHE A 40 0.26 -7.78 2.08
C PHE A 40 -1.23 -7.66 1.74
N GLY A 41 -1.73 -8.51 0.85
CA GLY A 41 -3.13 -8.50 0.47
C GLY A 41 -3.57 -9.68 -0.37
N HIS A 42 -4.82 -9.65 -0.82
CA HIS A 42 -5.36 -10.62 -1.77
C HIS A 42 -4.65 -10.46 -3.12
N PRO A 43 -4.43 -11.54 -3.90
CA PRO A 43 -3.83 -11.45 -5.23
C PRO A 43 -4.53 -10.44 -6.14
N ASP A 44 -5.85 -10.30 -6.05
CA ASP A 44 -6.60 -9.30 -6.82
C ASP A 44 -6.25 -7.86 -6.43
N LEU A 45 -5.97 -7.60 -5.15
CA LEU A 45 -5.52 -6.27 -4.69
C LEU A 45 -4.13 -5.96 -5.25
N VAL A 46 -3.22 -6.94 -5.24
CA VAL A 46 -1.88 -6.81 -5.83
C VAL A 46 -1.99 -6.52 -7.33
N LEU A 47 -2.82 -7.28 -8.06
CA LEU A 47 -3.07 -7.06 -9.49
C LEU A 47 -3.71 -5.71 -9.77
N PHE A 48 -4.64 -5.25 -8.92
CA PHE A 48 -5.24 -3.92 -9.02
C PHE A 48 -4.17 -2.83 -8.94
N ILE A 49 -3.29 -2.88 -7.93
CA ILE A 49 -2.20 -1.91 -7.73
C ILE A 49 -1.27 -1.88 -8.94
N GLN A 50 -0.86 -3.06 -9.44
CA GLN A 50 0.02 -3.15 -10.62
C GLN A 50 -0.64 -2.56 -11.87
N ARG A 51 -1.92 -2.89 -12.12
CA ARG A 51 -2.67 -2.36 -13.28
C ARG A 51 -2.86 -0.85 -13.18
N LEU A 52 -3.21 -0.33 -12.01
CA LEU A 52 -3.38 1.10 -11.79
C LEU A 52 -2.05 1.85 -11.94
N GLY A 53 -0.96 1.35 -11.32
CA GLY A 53 0.38 1.92 -11.45
C GLY A 53 0.83 2.00 -12.90
N ASN A 54 0.63 0.94 -13.67
CA ASN A 54 0.96 0.91 -15.09
C ASN A 54 0.15 1.96 -15.89
N GLN A 55 -1.14 2.15 -15.59
CA GLN A 55 -1.94 3.18 -16.25
C GLN A 55 -1.44 4.59 -15.92
N VAL A 56 -1.19 4.88 -14.63
CA VAL A 56 -0.67 6.18 -14.17
C VAL A 56 0.69 6.48 -14.81
N HIS A 57 1.56 5.49 -14.87
CA HIS A 57 2.88 5.60 -15.49
C HIS A 57 2.78 5.85 -17.01
N ASN A 58 1.95 5.08 -17.72
CA ASN A 58 1.77 5.20 -19.17
C ASN A 58 1.15 6.55 -19.59
N LEU A 59 0.37 7.17 -18.70
CA LEU A 59 -0.17 8.52 -18.90
C LEU A 59 0.85 9.63 -18.53
N GLY A 60 2.07 9.28 -18.09
CA GLY A 60 3.09 10.25 -17.69
C GLY A 60 2.75 11.04 -16.43
N LEU A 61 1.81 10.55 -15.61
CA LEU A 61 1.30 11.29 -14.44
C LEU A 61 2.30 11.27 -13.27
N GLY A 62 3.19 10.29 -13.21
CA GLY A 62 4.25 10.18 -12.19
C GLY A 62 4.36 8.77 -11.64
N THR A 63 4.96 8.63 -10.47
CA THR A 63 5.06 7.36 -9.73
C THR A 63 3.97 7.29 -8.66
N MET A 64 3.23 6.19 -8.58
CA MET A 64 2.23 6.02 -7.52
C MET A 64 2.89 5.68 -6.18
N LEU A 65 2.38 6.21 -5.08
CA LEU A 65 2.86 5.93 -3.73
C LEU A 65 1.83 5.09 -2.97
N ILE A 66 2.20 3.86 -2.62
CA ILE A 66 1.34 2.89 -1.92
C ILE A 66 1.58 2.96 -0.42
N GLY A 67 0.52 3.24 0.33
CA GLY A 67 0.49 3.23 1.79
C GLY A 67 0.15 1.86 2.37
N ASP A 68 -0.67 1.87 3.42
CA ASP A 68 -1.05 0.64 4.13
C ASP A 68 -1.98 -0.20 3.24
N MET A 69 -1.60 -1.46 2.99
CA MET A 69 -2.48 -2.56 2.60
C MET A 69 -2.88 -3.31 3.87
N GLY A 70 -2.68 -4.63 3.98
CA GLY A 70 -2.88 -5.41 5.19
C GLY A 70 -1.58 -6.01 5.77
N MET A 71 -1.68 -6.57 6.98
CA MET A 71 -0.64 -7.41 7.59
C MET A 71 -0.57 -8.80 6.92
N PRO A 72 0.48 -9.62 7.13
CA PRO A 72 0.65 -10.92 6.45
C PRO A 72 -0.50 -11.93 6.56
N ALA A 73 -1.36 -11.80 7.57
CA ALA A 73 -2.57 -12.62 7.73
C ALA A 73 -3.83 -11.76 7.89
N GLY A 74 -3.76 -10.47 7.52
CA GLY A 74 -4.82 -9.51 7.77
C GLY A 74 -5.02 -9.24 9.26
N GLY A 75 -6.28 -9.10 9.67
CA GLY A 75 -6.64 -8.82 11.06
C GLY A 75 -6.51 -7.35 11.44
N ARG A 76 -6.98 -7.04 12.65
CA ARG A 76 -7.05 -5.66 13.17
C ARG A 76 -5.66 -5.08 13.41
N PHE A 77 -5.43 -3.86 12.92
CA PHE A 77 -4.23 -3.10 13.27
C PHE A 77 -4.21 -2.70 14.74
N ASN A 78 -3.00 -2.65 15.33
CA ASN A 78 -2.76 -2.12 16.68
C ASN A 78 -2.72 -0.57 16.70
N GLY A 79 -3.69 0.08 16.05
CA GLY A 79 -3.77 1.52 15.81
C GLY A 79 -3.78 1.90 14.33
N GLY A 80 -4.54 2.96 13.99
CA GLY A 80 -4.75 3.44 12.62
C GLY A 80 -6.14 3.09 12.07
N HIS A 81 -6.17 2.49 10.88
CA HIS A 81 -7.39 2.17 10.13
C HIS A 81 -8.24 1.11 10.85
N ALA A 82 -9.57 1.25 10.79
CA ALA A 82 -10.49 0.25 11.30
C ALA A 82 -10.63 -0.97 10.35
N SER A 83 -10.45 -0.76 9.04
CA SER A 83 -10.48 -1.78 7.97
C SER A 83 -9.08 -2.38 7.71
N HIS A 84 -8.77 -2.79 6.47
CA HIS A 84 -7.50 -3.42 6.05
C HIS A 84 -7.29 -4.84 6.57
N GLN A 85 -8.34 -5.46 7.10
CA GLN A 85 -8.21 -6.75 7.78
C GLN A 85 -8.30 -7.94 6.82
N THR A 86 -8.89 -7.78 5.63
CA THR A 86 -9.18 -8.88 4.70
C THR A 86 -8.31 -8.89 3.45
N GLY A 87 -7.33 -7.99 3.36
CA GLY A 87 -6.44 -7.90 2.21
C GLY A 87 -7.09 -7.30 0.96
N LEU A 88 -8.15 -6.51 1.12
CA LEU A 88 -8.90 -5.89 0.02
C LEU A 88 -8.90 -4.36 0.05
N ASP A 89 -8.24 -3.76 1.03
CA ASP A 89 -8.09 -2.31 1.18
C ASP A 89 -6.63 -1.90 0.91
N VAL A 90 -6.45 -0.74 0.28
CA VAL A 90 -5.13 -0.11 0.07
C VAL A 90 -5.26 1.40 0.17
N ASP A 91 -4.38 2.03 0.94
CA ASP A 91 -4.21 3.48 0.92
C ASP A 91 -3.26 3.89 -0.21
N ILE A 92 -3.66 4.91 -0.98
CA ILE A 92 -2.83 5.50 -2.03
C ILE A 92 -2.65 6.97 -1.72
N PHE A 93 -1.41 7.42 -1.62
CA PHE A 93 -1.13 8.84 -1.39
C PHE A 93 -1.51 9.65 -2.63
N LEU A 94 -2.18 10.79 -2.42
CA LEU A 94 -2.60 11.71 -3.50
C LEU A 94 -1.45 12.62 -3.99
N GLN A 95 -0.25 12.06 -4.06
CA GLN A 95 0.94 12.69 -4.63
C GLN A 95 1.52 11.76 -5.69
N LEU A 96 1.89 12.33 -6.84
CA LEU A 96 2.50 11.61 -7.96
C LEU A 96 3.87 12.20 -8.28
N PRO A 97 4.93 11.81 -7.55
CA PRO A 97 6.27 12.30 -7.80
C PRO A 97 6.72 12.02 -9.23
N LYS A 98 7.24 13.04 -9.92
CA LYS A 98 7.85 12.89 -11.25
C LYS A 98 9.22 12.23 -11.19
N ALA A 99 9.90 12.33 -10.05
CA ALA A 99 11.13 11.60 -9.74
C ALA A 99 10.86 10.65 -8.57
N ARG A 100 11.50 9.47 -8.60
CA ARG A 100 11.37 8.48 -7.54
C ARG A 100 11.90 9.02 -6.22
N TRP A 101 11.17 8.75 -5.13
CA TRP A 101 11.57 9.12 -3.78
C TRP A 101 12.70 8.23 -3.26
N THR A 102 13.54 8.80 -2.42
CA THR A 102 14.56 8.06 -1.67
C THR A 102 13.92 7.20 -0.58
N SER A 103 14.66 6.22 -0.07
CA SER A 103 14.22 5.35 1.03
C SER A 103 13.86 6.14 2.29
N ALA A 104 14.55 7.26 2.56
CA ALA A 104 14.24 8.14 3.68
C ALA A 104 12.87 8.82 3.50
N GLN A 105 12.58 9.31 2.30
CA GLN A 105 11.28 9.91 1.98
C GLN A 105 10.14 8.89 2.03
N THR A 106 10.36 7.65 1.58
CA THR A 106 9.33 6.61 1.67
C THR A 106 9.13 6.05 3.07
N ALA A 107 10.08 6.25 3.99
CA ALA A 107 9.95 5.90 5.40
C ALA A 107 9.13 6.92 6.21
N GLU A 108 9.02 8.16 5.73
CA GLU A 108 8.31 9.23 6.42
C GLU A 108 6.79 9.21 6.11
N THR A 109 5.98 9.64 7.07
CA THR A 109 4.53 9.77 6.87
C THR A 109 4.25 11.09 6.15
N ALA A 110 3.88 11.03 4.87
CA ALA A 110 3.75 12.22 4.01
C ALA A 110 2.59 13.19 4.36
N CYS A 111 1.98 13.06 5.55
CA CYS A 111 1.12 14.10 6.13
C CYS A 111 1.90 15.18 6.89
N ALA A 112 3.21 15.01 7.10
CA ALA A 112 4.09 16.13 7.46
C ALA A 112 4.33 16.94 6.18
N GLY A 113 3.59 18.05 6.03
CA GLY A 113 3.81 19.00 4.94
C GLY A 113 5.31 19.32 4.85
N SER A 114 5.91 19.02 3.69
CA SER A 114 7.24 19.49 3.35
C SER A 114 7.29 20.99 3.59
N GLY A 115 8.24 21.43 4.43
CA GLY A 115 8.39 22.80 4.91
C GLY A 115 8.21 23.89 3.84
N GLY A 116 6.99 24.37 3.70
CA GLY A 116 6.69 25.68 3.14
C GLY A 116 6.81 26.69 4.27
N GLU A 117 7.77 27.61 4.14
CA GLU A 117 7.91 28.82 4.93
C GLU A 117 6.54 29.40 5.31
N ARG A 118 6.23 29.43 6.61
CA ARG A 118 5.09 30.20 7.12
C ARG A 118 5.41 31.68 6.92
N ARG A 119 4.82 32.28 5.88
CA ARG A 119 4.58 33.73 5.84
C ARG A 119 3.27 34.05 6.53
#